data_AF-A0A397ZVW8-F1
#
_entry.id   AF-A0A397ZVW8-F1
#
_cell.length_a   1.000
_cell.length_b   1.000
_cell.length_c   1.000
_cell.angle_alpha   90.00
_cell.angle_beta   90.00
_cell.angle_gamma   90.00
#
_symmetry.space_group_name_H-M   'P 1'
#
loop_
_entity.id
_entity.type
_entity.pdbx_description
1 polymer ?
#
loop_
_entity_poly.entity_id
_entity_poly.type
_entity_poly.pdbx_seq_one_letter_code
_entity_poly.pdbx_strand_id
1 'polypeptide(L)'
;MDRISLLPNDFLLHILSLLPTKDVPATILLSKRWLNLWKLVSKLNYIERYDNDDHVGFVRFVDRSLLLNTALVLESLHLKLDQQCSDVDVGFWIITAVKRGLRELSFEYCYTIEEPIRLPQSLYTCGTLVVLKLQNVSLVDVQFHVCFKLLKTLHLDEVIYLDDETPKKLLSCCPILQVLDLDRAENDNVRRFSIMVPSLQKFDYYGRPGSVLVMNTPSLKYFKTLDYACECMIEYLPEILVAHVEVTCSNTDDILRSLASVKRLLLCLSSEFPSGSIFHQLEHLEFCTCETECDLLMSLLQHSTKLRSLKLNETHGNVCGYRTLHWEEPSTVPETMMLVLETFEWRNYRGRNVERELASFVLKHARRLKVATFSPLASTQLDTTLGEKYRMITELARLPRGSTECELVFG
;
A
#
# COMPACT_ATOMS: atom_id res chain seq x y z
N MET A 1 -32.64 14.46 27.61
CA MET A 1 -31.56 15.44 27.85
C MET A 1 -30.44 15.16 26.86
N ASP A 2 -30.06 16.15 26.05
CA ASP A 2 -28.90 16.04 25.19
C ASP A 2 -27.62 16.14 26.03
N ARG A 3 -27.00 14.99 26.30
CA ARG A 3 -25.75 14.90 27.07
C ARG A 3 -24.53 15.35 26.25
N ILE A 4 -24.64 15.39 24.92
CA ILE A 4 -23.52 15.75 24.04
C ILE A 4 -23.32 17.26 24.05
N SER A 5 -24.40 18.05 24.12
CA SER A 5 -24.33 19.50 24.28
C SER A 5 -23.67 19.97 25.59
N LEU A 6 -23.46 19.09 26.58
CA LEU A 6 -22.73 19.40 27.82
C LEU A 6 -21.21 19.35 27.66
N LEU A 7 -20.69 18.82 26.55
CA LEU A 7 -19.25 18.74 26.31
C LEU A 7 -18.64 20.14 26.10
N PRO A 8 -17.36 20.35 26.46
CA PRO A 8 -16.61 21.56 26.11
C PRO A 8 -16.50 21.76 24.58
N ASN A 9 -16.27 22.99 24.14
CA ASN A 9 -16.20 23.33 22.71
C ASN A 9 -15.14 22.50 21.98
N ASP A 10 -13.99 22.25 22.61
CA ASP A 10 -12.88 21.54 21.98
C ASP A 10 -13.25 20.08 21.63
N PHE A 11 -14.00 19.40 22.50
CA PHE A 11 -14.52 18.07 22.21
C PHE A 11 -15.58 18.07 21.11
N LEU A 12 -16.45 19.09 21.09
CA LEU A 12 -17.45 19.24 20.03
C LEU A 12 -16.80 19.53 18.67
N LEU A 13 -15.76 20.36 18.63
CA LEU A 13 -14.97 20.62 17.43
C LEU A 13 -14.25 19.36 16.94
N HIS A 14 -13.72 18.57 17.86
CA HIS A 14 -13.13 17.28 17.52
C HIS A 14 -14.16 16.33 16.92
N ILE A 15 -15.35 16.18 17.52
CA ILE A 15 -16.43 15.36 16.96
C ILE A 15 -16.82 15.85 15.56
N LEU A 16 -17.02 17.16 15.39
CA LEU A 16 -17.36 17.77 14.10
C LEU A 16 -16.28 17.53 13.05
N SER A 17 -15.00 17.53 13.43
CA SER A 17 -13.88 17.25 12.53
C SER A 17 -13.82 15.81 12.00
N LEU A 18 -14.54 14.89 12.66
CA LEU A 18 -14.62 13.48 12.25
C LEU A 18 -15.80 13.19 11.32
N LEU A 19 -16.74 14.14 11.17
CA LEU A 19 -17.92 13.97 10.33
C LEU A 19 -17.67 14.51 8.92
N PRO A 20 -18.28 13.91 7.87
CA PRO A 20 -18.38 14.56 6.58
C PRO A 20 -19.03 15.93 6.75
N THR A 21 -18.43 16.98 6.18
CA THR A 21 -18.87 18.37 6.42
C THR A 21 -20.32 18.58 6.03
N LYS A 22 -20.82 17.83 5.02
CA LYS A 22 -22.23 17.86 4.59
C LYS A 22 -23.23 17.31 5.61
N ASP A 23 -22.77 16.48 6.55
CA ASP A 23 -23.61 15.91 7.61
C ASP A 23 -23.63 16.83 8.85
N VAL A 24 -22.73 17.83 8.91
CA VAL A 24 -22.67 18.82 10.00
C VAL A 24 -23.95 19.64 10.13
N PRO A 25 -24.64 20.09 9.05
CA PRO A 25 -25.94 20.74 9.18
C PRO A 25 -27.00 19.89 9.91
N ALA A 26 -26.98 18.56 9.77
CA ALA A 26 -27.91 17.69 10.50
C ALA A 26 -27.66 17.74 12.03
N THR A 27 -26.42 17.99 12.45
CA THR A 27 -26.07 18.16 13.87
C THR A 27 -26.65 19.44 14.50
N ILE A 28 -27.09 20.41 13.69
CA ILE A 28 -27.80 21.62 14.18
C ILE A 28 -29.12 21.24 14.85
N LEU A 29 -29.73 20.12 14.46
CA LEU A 29 -30.94 19.58 15.11
C LEU A 29 -30.69 19.18 16.58
N LEU A 30 -29.44 18.91 16.96
CA LEU A 30 -29.05 18.59 18.33
C LEU A 30 -28.97 19.85 19.19
N SER A 31 -28.33 20.92 18.69
CA SER A 31 -28.24 22.20 19.40
C SER A 31 -27.72 23.35 18.52
N LYS A 32 -28.26 24.56 18.74
CA LYS A 32 -27.81 25.81 18.08
C LYS A 32 -26.32 26.11 18.33
N ARG A 33 -25.71 25.56 19.38
CA ARG A 33 -24.27 25.73 19.65
C ARG A 33 -23.40 25.11 18.55
N TRP A 34 -23.83 24.01 17.96
CA TRP A 34 -23.11 23.31 16.89
C TRP A 34 -23.06 24.14 15.61
N LEU A 35 -24.10 24.95 15.35
CA LEU A 35 -24.14 25.92 14.24
C LEU A 35 -23.05 26.99 14.32
N ASN A 36 -22.56 27.33 15.50
CA ASN A 36 -21.48 28.31 15.62
C ASN A 36 -20.11 27.64 15.62
N LEU A 37 -20.02 26.42 16.18
CA LEU A 37 -18.76 25.69 16.28
C LEU A 37 -18.27 25.13 14.94
N TRP A 38 -19.15 24.72 14.03
CA TRP A 38 -18.68 24.19 12.73
C TRP A 38 -17.84 25.20 11.95
N LYS A 39 -18.11 26.51 12.10
CA LYS A 39 -17.33 27.58 11.46
C LYS A 39 -15.89 27.63 11.96
N LEU A 40 -15.60 27.05 13.13
CA LEU A 40 -14.27 27.03 13.73
C LEU A 40 -13.52 25.71 13.50
N VAL A 41 -14.13 24.75 12.79
CA VAL A 41 -13.49 23.47 12.47
C VAL A 41 -12.32 23.70 11.52
N SER A 42 -11.13 23.25 11.92
CA SER A 42 -9.88 23.38 11.16
C SER A 42 -9.64 22.24 10.17
N LYS A 43 -10.37 21.13 10.29
CA LYS A 43 -10.27 19.96 9.41
C LYS A 43 -11.56 19.79 8.64
N LEU A 44 -11.54 20.09 7.35
CA LEU A 44 -12.71 20.03 6.50
C LEU A 44 -12.64 18.78 5.62
N ASN A 45 -13.72 18.01 5.64
CA ASN A 45 -13.84 16.78 4.88
C ASN A 45 -15.09 16.83 3.99
N TYR A 46 -14.90 16.97 2.68
CA TYR A 46 -15.97 17.05 1.71
C TYR A 46 -15.96 15.79 0.84
N ILE A 47 -16.98 14.95 1.04
CA ILE A 47 -17.15 13.70 0.32
C ILE A 47 -18.45 13.77 -0.48
N GLU A 48 -18.30 13.88 -1.79
CA GLU A 48 -19.38 13.62 -2.72
C GLU A 48 -19.68 12.12 -2.73
N ARG A 49 -20.97 11.76 -2.65
CA ARG A 49 -21.42 10.36 -2.67
C ARG A 49 -22.06 10.11 -4.02
N TYR A 50 -21.78 8.95 -4.61
CA TYR A 50 -22.27 8.51 -5.91
C TYR A 50 -23.79 8.65 -6.10
N ASP A 51 -24.58 8.33 -5.07
CA ASP A 51 -26.05 8.41 -5.14
C ASP A 51 -26.61 9.85 -5.09
N ASN A 52 -25.76 10.87 -5.14
CA ASN A 52 -26.17 12.26 -5.06
C ASN A 52 -26.32 12.87 -6.45
N ASP A 53 -27.54 12.89 -6.98
CA ASP A 53 -27.88 13.56 -8.25
C ASP A 53 -27.64 15.09 -8.23
N ASP A 54 -27.31 15.69 -7.06
CA ASP A 54 -27.13 17.14 -6.89
C ASP A 54 -25.64 17.55 -6.77
N HIS A 55 -24.87 17.32 -7.84
CA HIS A 55 -23.47 17.79 -7.95
C HIS A 55 -23.35 19.31 -7.78
N VAL A 56 -24.23 20.07 -8.45
CA VAL A 56 -24.24 21.54 -8.39
C VAL A 56 -24.51 22.02 -6.96
N GLY A 57 -25.41 21.37 -6.24
CA GLY A 57 -25.66 21.64 -4.83
C GLY A 57 -24.46 21.34 -3.94
N PHE A 58 -23.71 20.27 -4.24
CA PHE A 58 -22.47 19.94 -3.53
C PHE A 58 -21.40 21.01 -3.75
N VAL A 59 -21.11 21.39 -4.99
CA VAL A 59 -20.15 22.47 -5.32
C VAL A 59 -20.50 23.76 -4.57
N ARG A 60 -21.76 24.19 -4.66
CA ARG A 60 -22.26 25.38 -3.95
C ARG A 60 -22.16 25.25 -2.43
N PHE A 61 -22.31 24.04 -1.89
CA PHE A 61 -22.13 23.77 -0.47
C PHE A 61 -20.67 23.93 -0.07
N VAL A 62 -19.72 23.38 -0.83
CA VAL A 62 -18.27 23.51 -0.57
C VAL A 62 -17.87 24.99 -0.59
N ASP A 63 -18.29 25.75 -1.61
CA ASP A 63 -18.05 27.19 -1.72
C ASP A 63 -18.51 27.95 -0.47
N ARG A 64 -19.80 27.78 -0.12
CA ARG A 64 -20.40 28.48 1.01
C ARG A 64 -19.76 28.06 2.32
N SER A 65 -19.47 26.77 2.49
CA SER A 65 -18.85 26.24 3.69
C SER A 65 -17.46 26.82 3.89
N LEU A 66 -16.63 26.87 2.85
CA LEU A 66 -15.29 27.47 2.92
C LEU A 66 -15.33 28.97 3.21
N LEU A 67 -16.27 29.70 2.61
CA LEU A 67 -16.47 31.15 2.85
C LEU A 67 -16.96 31.46 4.27
N LEU A 68 -17.81 30.61 4.83
CA LEU A 68 -18.39 30.79 6.16
C LEU A 68 -17.48 30.25 7.28
N ASN A 69 -16.52 29.38 6.95
CA ASN A 69 -15.59 28.85 7.91
C ASN A 69 -14.56 29.93 8.31
N THR A 70 -14.55 30.26 9.60
CA THR A 70 -13.76 31.33 10.23
C THR A 70 -12.60 30.81 11.08
N ALA A 71 -12.19 29.54 10.96
CA ALA A 71 -11.04 29.01 11.69
C ALA A 71 -9.76 29.82 11.37
N LEU A 72 -8.89 30.06 12.35
CA LEU A 72 -7.68 30.86 12.11
C LEU A 72 -6.70 30.14 11.16
N VAL A 73 -6.63 28.82 11.29
CA VAL A 73 -5.81 27.95 10.44
C VAL A 73 -6.71 26.85 9.91
N LEU A 74 -6.62 26.59 8.61
CA LEU A 74 -7.21 25.40 8.02
C LEU A 74 -6.14 24.31 8.03
N GLU A 75 -6.22 23.39 8.98
CA GLU A 75 -5.20 22.36 9.18
C GLU A 75 -5.25 21.31 8.09
N SER A 76 -6.45 20.85 7.73
CA SER A 76 -6.66 19.76 6.78
C SER A 76 -7.83 20.04 5.85
N LEU A 77 -7.67 19.71 4.57
CA LEU A 77 -8.71 19.72 3.56
C LEU A 77 -8.70 18.37 2.83
N HIS A 78 -9.81 17.65 2.92
CA HIS A 78 -10.07 16.46 2.12
C HIS A 78 -11.21 16.73 1.15
N LEU A 79 -10.94 16.57 -0.14
CA LEU A 79 -11.89 16.65 -1.22
C LEU A 79 -11.94 15.27 -1.89
N LYS A 80 -13.06 14.57 -1.74
CA LYS A 80 -13.41 13.38 -2.53
C LYS A 80 -14.57 13.73 -3.44
N LEU A 81 -14.29 13.76 -4.73
CA LEU A 81 -15.23 14.15 -5.77
C LEU A 81 -15.69 12.91 -6.52
N ASP A 82 -16.99 12.83 -6.76
CA ASP A 82 -17.54 11.76 -7.59
C ASP A 82 -17.65 12.25 -9.03
N GLN A 83 -18.01 13.51 -9.26
CA GLN A 83 -18.09 14.07 -10.60
C GLN A 83 -16.99 15.11 -10.83
N GLN A 84 -16.57 15.26 -12.09
CA GLN A 84 -15.51 16.20 -12.47
C GLN A 84 -15.94 17.65 -12.21
N CYS A 85 -15.17 18.34 -11.36
CA CYS A 85 -15.30 19.78 -11.14
C CYS A 85 -14.41 20.56 -12.11
N SER A 86 -14.74 21.83 -12.34
CA SER A 86 -13.88 22.72 -13.12
C SER A 86 -12.57 23.04 -12.36
N ASP A 87 -11.49 23.28 -13.11
CA ASP A 87 -10.22 23.80 -12.56
C ASP A 87 -10.44 25.08 -11.73
N VAL A 88 -11.46 25.88 -12.08
CA VAL A 88 -11.79 27.15 -11.41
C VAL A 88 -12.35 26.90 -10.01
N ASP A 89 -13.30 25.99 -9.87
CA ASP A 89 -13.96 25.70 -8.59
C ASP A 89 -12.95 25.08 -7.61
N VAL A 90 -12.25 24.03 -8.05
CA VAL A 90 -11.21 23.38 -7.23
C VAL A 90 -10.06 24.34 -6.94
N GLY A 91 -9.67 25.16 -7.92
CA GLY A 91 -8.68 26.20 -7.76
C GLY A 91 -9.06 27.18 -6.64
N PHE A 92 -10.30 27.65 -6.62
CA PHE A 92 -10.81 28.53 -5.57
C PHE A 92 -10.73 27.87 -4.18
N TRP A 93 -11.11 26.61 -4.06
CA TRP A 93 -11.07 25.87 -2.79
C TRP A 93 -9.65 25.74 -2.25
N ILE A 94 -8.72 25.31 -3.11
CA ILE A 94 -7.32 25.09 -2.73
C ILE A 94 -6.62 26.41 -2.42
N ILE A 95 -6.83 27.46 -3.21
CA ILE A 95 -6.26 28.80 -2.93
C ILE A 95 -6.73 29.30 -1.56
N THR A 96 -8.02 29.13 -1.25
CA THR A 96 -8.59 29.53 0.04
C THR A 96 -7.96 28.77 1.19
N ALA A 97 -7.78 27.46 1.04
CA ALA A 97 -7.16 26.60 2.03
C ALA A 97 -5.68 26.96 2.26
N VAL A 98 -4.90 27.09 1.20
CA VAL A 98 -3.46 27.43 1.24
C VAL A 98 -3.24 28.77 1.95
N LYS A 99 -4.02 29.80 1.63
CA LYS A 99 -3.95 31.12 2.27
C LYS A 99 -4.17 31.06 3.80
N ARG A 100 -4.78 29.99 4.30
CA ARG A 100 -5.09 29.77 5.72
C ARG A 100 -4.13 28.79 6.40
N GLY A 101 -2.96 28.55 5.80
CA GLY A 101 -1.88 27.76 6.40
C GLY A 101 -2.10 26.25 6.35
N LEU A 102 -2.63 25.75 5.22
CA LEU A 102 -2.92 24.33 4.99
C LEU A 102 -1.72 23.44 5.29
N ARG A 103 -1.95 22.40 6.11
CA ARG A 103 -0.93 21.40 6.47
C ARG A 103 -1.15 20.07 5.79
N GLU A 104 -2.39 19.69 5.56
CA GLU A 104 -2.74 18.42 4.96
C GLU A 104 -3.75 18.65 3.82
N LEU A 105 -3.40 18.22 2.62
CA LEU A 105 -4.32 18.18 1.49
C LEU A 105 -4.49 16.74 1.02
N SER A 106 -5.74 16.32 0.86
CA SER A 106 -6.11 15.11 0.13
C SER A 106 -7.12 15.48 -0.95
N PHE A 107 -6.76 15.26 -2.22
CA PHE A 107 -7.61 15.49 -3.36
C PHE A 107 -7.76 14.19 -4.14
N GLU A 108 -8.98 13.66 -4.22
CA GLU A 108 -9.28 12.38 -4.85
C GLU A 108 -10.58 12.41 -5.66
N TYR A 109 -10.60 11.60 -6.72
CA TYR A 109 -11.78 11.32 -7.52
C TYR A 109 -12.22 9.86 -7.31
N CYS A 110 -13.52 9.58 -7.34
CA CYS A 110 -14.02 8.21 -7.20
C CYS A 110 -13.64 7.29 -8.38
N TYR A 111 -13.29 7.86 -9.54
CA TYR A 111 -12.84 7.16 -10.73
C TYR A 111 -11.78 7.95 -11.49
N THR A 112 -11.02 7.27 -12.35
CA THR A 112 -10.05 7.89 -13.25
C THR A 112 -10.77 8.75 -14.28
N ILE A 113 -10.38 10.02 -14.39
CA ILE A 113 -10.96 10.98 -15.34
C ILE A 113 -10.09 11.10 -16.59
N GLU A 114 -10.70 11.32 -17.75
CA GLU A 114 -9.97 11.45 -19.02
C GLU A 114 -9.04 12.68 -19.04
N GLU A 115 -9.49 13.80 -18.46
CA GLU A 115 -8.72 15.04 -18.36
C GLU A 115 -8.36 15.35 -16.90
N PRO A 116 -7.15 14.99 -16.45
CA PRO A 116 -6.71 15.25 -15.09
C PRO A 116 -6.75 16.73 -14.73
N ILE A 117 -7.14 17.02 -13.49
CA ILE A 117 -7.38 18.39 -13.04
C ILE A 117 -6.09 19.19 -12.91
N ARG A 118 -6.13 20.50 -13.18
CA ARG A 118 -5.00 21.40 -12.91
C ARG A 118 -5.21 22.12 -11.57
N LEU A 119 -4.32 21.83 -10.63
CA LEU A 119 -4.34 22.51 -9.34
C LEU A 119 -3.56 23.83 -9.38
N PRO A 120 -3.95 24.83 -8.56
CA PRO A 120 -3.37 26.17 -8.63
C PRO A 120 -1.90 26.20 -8.18
N GLN A 121 -1.10 27.06 -8.82
CA GLN A 121 0.34 27.21 -8.55
C GLN A 121 0.67 27.52 -7.07
N SER A 122 -0.26 28.15 -6.33
CA SER A 122 -0.11 28.42 -4.90
C SER A 122 0.00 27.16 -4.04
N LEU A 123 -0.57 26.03 -4.48
CA LEU A 123 -0.42 24.75 -3.80
C LEU A 123 1.05 24.33 -3.74
N TYR A 124 1.71 24.40 -4.90
CA TYR A 124 3.09 24.00 -5.08
C TYR A 124 4.10 25.00 -4.55
N THR A 125 3.67 26.09 -3.91
CA THR A 125 4.54 27.02 -3.16
C THR A 125 4.16 27.08 -1.69
N CYS A 126 3.22 26.24 -1.24
CA CYS A 126 2.73 26.23 0.13
C CYS A 126 3.80 25.67 1.09
N GLY A 127 4.37 26.55 1.92
CA GLY A 127 5.42 26.19 2.87
C GLY A 127 4.97 25.47 4.13
N THR A 128 3.65 25.38 4.38
CA THR A 128 3.08 24.77 5.59
C THR A 128 2.66 23.32 5.42
N LEU A 129 2.67 22.79 4.18
CA LEU A 129 2.24 21.44 3.89
C LEU A 129 3.19 20.39 4.48
N VAL A 130 2.57 19.41 5.14
CA VAL A 130 3.18 18.23 5.76
C VAL A 130 2.73 16.94 5.05
N VAL A 131 1.47 16.90 4.62
CA VAL A 131 0.88 15.78 3.87
C VAL A 131 0.23 16.30 2.59
N LEU A 132 0.57 15.69 1.47
CA LEU A 132 -0.02 15.99 0.16
C LEU A 132 -0.41 14.68 -0.51
N LYS A 133 -1.70 14.50 -0.78
CA LYS A 133 -2.22 13.36 -1.52
C LYS A 133 -3.00 13.87 -2.71
N LEU A 134 -2.57 13.48 -3.91
CA LEU A 134 -3.13 13.90 -5.17
C LEU A 134 -3.48 12.67 -5.98
N GLN A 135 -4.72 12.61 -6.44
CA GLN A 135 -5.18 11.61 -7.39
C GLN A 135 -5.75 12.30 -8.64
N ASN A 136 -5.44 11.78 -9.84
CA ASN A 136 -5.96 12.30 -11.11
C ASN A 136 -5.65 13.80 -11.34
N VAL A 137 -4.40 14.21 -11.10
CA VAL A 137 -3.93 15.59 -11.24
C VAL A 137 -2.91 15.71 -12.37
N SER A 138 -2.95 16.82 -13.10
CA SER A 138 -1.93 17.18 -14.09
C SER A 138 -0.86 18.09 -13.50
N LEU A 139 0.41 17.69 -13.67
CA LEU A 139 1.61 18.45 -13.32
C LEU A 139 2.34 19.01 -14.54
N VAL A 140 1.72 18.97 -15.73
CA VAL A 140 2.38 19.31 -17.00
C VAL A 140 2.87 20.77 -17.06
N ASP A 141 2.09 21.71 -16.50
CA ASP A 141 2.37 23.15 -16.55
C ASP A 141 2.85 23.73 -15.20
N VAL A 142 3.28 22.86 -14.27
CA VAL A 142 3.61 23.27 -12.90
C VAL A 142 5.07 23.71 -12.77
N GLN A 143 5.27 24.84 -12.10
CA GLN A 143 6.62 25.33 -11.78
C GLN A 143 6.99 24.99 -10.33
N PHE A 144 8.03 24.18 -10.14
CA PHE A 144 8.52 23.82 -8.80
C PHE A 144 9.60 24.80 -8.31
N HIS A 145 9.19 25.88 -7.64
CA HIS A 145 10.10 26.85 -7.03
C HIS A 145 10.21 26.60 -5.52
N VAL A 146 11.33 26.02 -5.08
CA VAL A 146 11.78 25.86 -3.66
C VAL A 146 10.62 25.77 -2.64
N CYS A 147 9.83 24.71 -2.72
CA CYS A 147 8.63 24.51 -1.89
C CYS A 147 8.77 23.32 -0.93
N PHE A 148 7.69 22.88 -0.27
CA PHE A 148 7.57 21.61 0.48
C PHE A 148 8.64 21.28 1.54
N LYS A 149 9.17 22.30 2.22
CA LYS A 149 10.20 22.13 3.27
C LYS A 149 9.75 21.32 4.48
N LEU A 150 8.44 21.23 4.71
CA LEU A 150 7.85 20.48 5.83
C LEU A 150 7.17 19.17 5.39
N LEU A 151 7.17 18.87 4.08
CA LEU A 151 6.42 17.74 3.53
C LEU A 151 7.08 16.42 3.91
N LYS A 152 6.34 15.59 4.64
CA LYS A 152 6.77 14.27 5.12
C LYS A 152 6.09 13.13 4.37
N THR A 153 4.90 13.37 3.84
CA THR A 153 4.08 12.35 3.18
C THR A 153 3.56 12.87 1.86
N LEU A 154 3.86 12.15 0.79
CA LEU A 154 3.44 12.46 -0.58
C LEU A 154 2.78 11.23 -1.19
N HIS A 155 1.54 11.36 -1.63
CA HIS A 155 0.83 10.34 -2.39
C HIS A 155 0.50 10.91 -3.76
N LEU A 156 0.88 10.18 -4.82
CA LEU A 156 0.68 10.55 -6.21
C LEU A 156 0.04 9.35 -6.89
N ASP A 157 -1.24 9.48 -7.20
CA ASP A 157 -2.08 8.42 -7.77
C ASP A 157 -2.64 8.90 -9.10
N GLU A 158 -2.44 8.15 -10.19
CA GLU A 158 -2.89 8.51 -11.54
C GLU A 158 -2.50 9.95 -11.95
N VAL A 159 -1.28 10.39 -11.58
CA VAL A 159 -0.79 11.76 -11.87
C VAL A 159 -0.13 11.83 -13.25
N ILE A 160 -0.46 12.85 -14.03
CA ILE A 160 0.14 13.10 -15.35
C ILE A 160 1.28 14.11 -15.26
N TYR A 161 2.44 13.71 -15.75
CA TYR A 161 3.65 14.53 -15.78
C TYR A 161 3.94 15.04 -17.20
N LEU A 162 4.73 16.11 -17.34
CA LEU A 162 5.21 16.57 -18.64
C LEU A 162 6.27 15.64 -19.23
N ASP A 163 7.24 15.24 -18.40
CA ASP A 163 8.44 14.51 -18.80
C ASP A 163 9.10 13.81 -17.59
N ASP A 164 10.16 13.03 -17.84
CA ASP A 164 11.00 12.36 -16.83
C ASP A 164 11.65 13.34 -15.82
N GLU A 165 11.72 14.64 -16.11
CA GLU A 165 12.31 15.67 -15.23
C GLU A 165 11.32 16.25 -14.23
N THR A 166 10.03 16.26 -14.57
CA THR A 166 8.94 16.77 -13.73
C THR A 166 8.91 16.10 -12.33
N PRO A 167 8.89 14.75 -12.20
CA PRO A 167 8.91 14.11 -10.89
C PRO A 167 10.21 14.37 -10.12
N LYS A 168 11.36 14.46 -10.81
CA LYS A 168 12.65 14.79 -10.16
C LYS A 168 12.60 16.18 -9.52
N LYS A 169 12.07 17.17 -10.25
CA LYS A 169 11.90 18.54 -9.75
C LYS A 169 10.97 18.58 -8.53
N LEU A 170 9.84 17.87 -8.58
CA LEU A 170 8.91 17.74 -7.46
C LEU A 170 9.59 17.14 -6.22
N LEU A 171 10.25 15.99 -6.36
CA LEU A 171 10.91 15.30 -5.25
C LEU A 171 12.10 16.11 -4.69
N SER A 172 12.82 16.86 -5.53
CA SER A 172 13.91 17.75 -5.08
C SER A 172 13.43 18.87 -4.15
N CYS A 173 12.14 19.22 -4.21
CA CYS A 173 11.52 20.18 -3.31
C CYS A 173 11.15 19.58 -1.95
N CYS A 174 11.24 18.27 -1.76
CA CYS A 174 10.75 17.58 -0.56
C CYS A 174 11.92 17.01 0.29
N PRO A 175 12.77 17.84 0.93
CA PRO A 175 14.02 17.38 1.53
C PRO A 175 13.85 16.43 2.73
N ILE A 176 12.72 16.50 3.42
CA ILE A 176 12.43 15.69 4.61
C ILE A 176 11.35 14.63 4.37
N LEU A 177 11.09 14.28 3.10
CA LEU A 177 10.06 13.31 2.74
C LEU A 177 10.36 11.94 3.34
N GLN A 178 9.39 11.36 4.05
CA GLN A 178 9.52 10.07 4.75
C GLN A 178 8.66 8.98 4.14
N VAL A 179 7.51 9.35 3.57
CA VAL A 179 6.54 8.42 2.97
C VAL A 179 6.23 8.88 1.55
N LEU A 180 6.43 7.99 0.60
CA LEU A 180 6.02 8.13 -0.78
C LEU A 180 5.09 6.98 -1.15
N ASP A 181 3.95 7.31 -1.73
CA ASP A 181 3.00 6.37 -2.30
C ASP A 181 2.79 6.80 -3.76
N LEU A 182 3.07 5.90 -4.69
CA LEU A 182 3.12 6.22 -6.11
C LEU A 182 2.37 5.16 -6.90
N ASP A 183 1.23 5.56 -7.45
CA ASP A 183 0.47 4.79 -8.44
C ASP A 183 0.54 5.49 -9.80
N ARG A 184 1.01 4.76 -10.81
CA ARG A 184 1.43 5.32 -12.10
C ARG A 184 0.33 5.16 -13.13
N ALA A 185 -0.15 6.31 -13.61
CA ALA A 185 -1.12 6.35 -14.70
C ALA A 185 -0.60 5.65 -15.95
N GLU A 186 -1.43 4.81 -16.56
CA GLU A 186 -1.09 4.07 -17.78
C GLU A 186 -0.69 4.99 -18.95
N ASN A 187 -1.15 6.24 -18.94
CA ASN A 187 -0.99 7.22 -20.00
C ASN A 187 -0.08 8.41 -19.62
N ASP A 188 0.68 8.33 -18.52
CA ASP A 188 1.60 9.42 -18.19
C ASP A 188 2.77 9.53 -19.19
N ASN A 189 3.49 10.66 -19.17
CA ASN A 189 4.60 10.90 -20.10
C ASN A 189 5.97 10.53 -19.51
N VAL A 190 6.02 9.74 -18.43
CA VAL A 190 7.26 9.40 -17.74
C VAL A 190 7.63 7.95 -18.01
N ARG A 191 8.71 7.77 -18.76
CA ARG A 191 9.30 6.44 -18.95
C ARG A 191 10.20 6.10 -17.77
N ARG A 192 11.02 7.03 -17.30
CA ARG A 192 12.00 6.79 -16.24
C ARG A 192 11.68 7.63 -15.01
N PHE A 193 11.25 6.98 -13.95
CA PHE A 193 10.95 7.64 -12.67
C PHE A 193 12.13 7.49 -11.73
N SER A 194 12.77 8.62 -11.39
CA SER A 194 13.96 8.63 -10.54
C SER A 194 13.66 9.17 -9.14
N ILE A 195 13.98 8.39 -8.12
CA ILE A 195 13.76 8.69 -6.71
C ILE A 195 15.11 8.81 -6.01
N MET A 196 15.55 10.05 -5.83
CA MET A 196 16.82 10.39 -5.16
C MET A 196 16.51 11.11 -3.85
N VAL A 197 15.87 10.40 -2.91
CA VAL A 197 15.31 10.97 -1.67
C VAL A 197 15.94 10.28 -0.45
N PRO A 198 17.05 10.81 0.10
CA PRO A 198 17.78 10.13 1.18
C PRO A 198 17.00 9.97 2.48
N SER A 199 15.99 10.82 2.72
CA SER A 199 15.15 10.81 3.92
C SER A 199 13.98 9.82 3.86
N LEU A 200 13.73 9.19 2.70
CA LEU A 200 12.59 8.31 2.47
C LEU A 200 12.70 7.03 3.30
N GLN A 201 11.64 6.70 4.05
CA GLN A 201 11.59 5.54 4.94
C GLN A 201 10.57 4.50 4.52
N LYS A 202 9.48 4.93 3.88
CA LYS A 202 8.42 4.07 3.35
C LYS A 202 8.15 4.43 1.90
N PHE A 203 8.14 3.42 1.03
CA PHE A 203 7.77 3.57 -0.36
C PHE A 203 6.80 2.47 -0.79
N ASP A 204 5.60 2.87 -1.21
CA ASP A 204 4.63 2.03 -1.91
C ASP A 204 4.66 2.43 -3.40
N TYR A 205 4.89 1.46 -4.30
CA TYR A 205 5.02 1.68 -5.74
C TYR A 205 4.11 0.74 -6.52
N TYR A 206 3.34 1.31 -7.43
CA TYR A 206 2.49 0.62 -8.39
C TYR A 206 2.92 1.12 -9.77
N GLY A 207 3.60 0.23 -10.49
CA GLY A 207 4.26 0.57 -11.74
C GLY A 207 3.33 0.46 -12.94
N ARG A 208 3.75 1.04 -14.07
CA ARG A 208 3.08 0.89 -15.37
C ARG A 208 3.94 0.08 -16.34
N PRO A 209 3.35 -0.76 -17.21
CA PRO A 209 4.10 -1.57 -18.16
C PRO A 209 5.11 -0.79 -19.00
N GLY A 210 6.34 -1.29 -19.08
CA GLY A 210 7.43 -0.69 -19.86
C GLY A 210 8.08 0.54 -19.23
N SER A 211 7.71 0.89 -17.99
CA SER A 211 8.38 1.97 -17.25
C SER A 211 9.64 1.48 -16.54
N VAL A 212 10.49 2.44 -16.19
CA VAL A 212 11.77 2.22 -15.52
C VAL A 212 11.76 2.97 -14.20
N LEU A 213 11.87 2.25 -13.08
CA LEU A 213 12.06 2.83 -11.76
C LEU A 213 13.57 2.89 -11.46
N VAL A 214 14.07 4.07 -11.09
CA VAL A 214 15.44 4.25 -10.60
C VAL A 214 15.38 4.80 -9.19
N MET A 215 16.01 4.14 -8.22
CA MET A 215 15.97 4.62 -6.84
C MET A 215 17.31 4.56 -6.12
N ASN A 216 17.60 5.62 -5.38
CA ASN A 216 18.69 5.72 -4.42
C ASN A 216 18.12 6.38 -3.15
N THR A 217 17.73 5.52 -2.21
CA THR A 217 17.02 5.91 -0.97
C THR A 217 17.57 5.10 0.20
N PRO A 218 18.78 5.42 0.70
CA PRO A 218 19.51 4.56 1.65
C PRO A 218 18.79 4.35 2.99
N SER A 219 17.92 5.28 3.40
CA SER A 219 17.16 5.19 4.66
C SER A 219 15.84 4.41 4.55
N LEU A 220 15.59 3.76 3.41
CA LEU A 220 14.33 3.06 3.16
C LEU A 220 14.23 1.82 4.05
N LYS A 221 13.14 1.74 4.83
CA LYS A 221 12.87 0.65 5.78
C LYS A 221 11.75 -0.27 5.32
N TYR A 222 10.82 0.28 4.55
CA TYR A 222 9.69 -0.43 3.99
C TYR A 222 9.59 -0.14 2.49
N PHE A 223 9.52 -1.20 1.70
CA PHE A 223 9.29 -1.12 0.26
C PHE A 223 8.15 -2.05 -0.12
N LYS A 224 7.13 -1.55 -0.82
CA LYS A 224 6.13 -2.36 -1.48
C LYS A 224 6.13 -2.04 -2.96
N THR A 225 6.14 -3.08 -3.79
CA THR A 225 6.00 -2.93 -5.23
C THR A 225 4.97 -3.92 -5.77
N LEU A 226 4.10 -3.42 -6.63
CA LEU A 226 3.15 -4.16 -7.46
C LEU A 226 3.51 -3.84 -8.90
N ASP A 227 4.18 -4.78 -9.55
CA ASP A 227 4.86 -4.51 -10.82
C ASP A 227 4.30 -5.35 -11.97
N TYR A 228 3.74 -4.65 -12.95
CA TYR A 228 3.29 -5.16 -14.24
C TYR A 228 4.31 -4.84 -15.34
N ALA A 229 5.42 -5.57 -15.41
CA ALA A 229 6.45 -5.42 -16.46
C ALA A 229 7.23 -4.09 -16.48
N CYS A 230 7.61 -3.55 -15.32
CA CYS A 230 8.60 -2.49 -15.18
C CYS A 230 10.02 -3.03 -15.04
N GLU A 231 11.00 -2.23 -15.46
CA GLU A 231 12.41 -2.44 -15.12
C GLU A 231 12.76 -1.63 -13.87
N CYS A 232 13.29 -2.28 -12.84
CA CYS A 232 13.68 -1.61 -11.60
C CYS A 232 15.20 -1.60 -11.42
N MET A 233 15.80 -0.42 -11.41
CA MET A 233 17.20 -0.18 -11.06
C MET A 233 17.28 0.42 -9.67
N ILE A 234 17.42 -0.45 -8.69
CA ILE A 234 17.49 -0.11 -7.28
C ILE A 234 18.96 -0.10 -6.87
N GLU A 235 19.46 1.04 -6.37
CA GLU A 235 20.76 1.06 -5.70
C GLU A 235 20.67 0.36 -4.35
N TYR A 236 21.83 -0.02 -3.79
CA TYR A 236 21.91 -0.76 -2.52
C TYR A 236 21.06 -0.12 -1.39
N LEU A 237 20.21 -0.94 -0.75
CA LEU A 237 19.32 -0.54 0.35
C LEU A 237 19.82 -1.08 1.71
N PRO A 238 20.68 -0.35 2.43
CA PRO A 238 21.31 -0.85 3.65
C PRO A 238 20.32 -1.03 4.81
N GLU A 239 19.32 -0.15 4.94
CA GLU A 239 18.41 -0.11 6.10
C GLU A 239 17.08 -0.85 5.88
N ILE A 240 16.91 -1.55 4.76
CA ILE A 240 15.63 -2.21 4.43
C ILE A 240 15.30 -3.31 5.44
N LEU A 241 14.12 -3.21 6.06
CA LEU A 241 13.64 -4.16 7.07
C LEU A 241 12.55 -5.05 6.51
N VAL A 242 11.60 -4.45 5.79
CA VAL A 242 10.42 -5.12 5.24
C VAL A 242 10.32 -4.80 3.75
N ALA A 243 10.18 -5.83 2.94
CA ALA A 243 9.86 -5.69 1.53
C ALA A 243 8.64 -6.55 1.18
N HIS A 244 7.69 -5.96 0.46
CA HIS A 244 6.58 -6.66 -0.17
C HIS A 244 6.77 -6.52 -1.67
N VAL A 245 7.19 -7.60 -2.31
CA VAL A 245 7.51 -7.65 -3.72
C VAL A 245 6.49 -8.55 -4.40
N GLU A 246 5.56 -7.92 -5.09
CA GLU A 246 4.64 -8.58 -5.99
C GLU A 246 5.02 -8.19 -7.41
N VAL A 247 5.71 -9.09 -8.11
CA VAL A 247 6.36 -8.77 -9.38
C VAL A 247 5.94 -9.80 -10.42
N THR A 248 5.37 -9.32 -11.52
CA THR A 248 5.07 -10.14 -12.71
C THR A 248 6.14 -10.00 -13.81
N CYS A 249 7.27 -9.34 -13.49
CA CYS A 249 8.30 -8.93 -14.45
C CYS A 249 9.26 -10.03 -14.90
N SER A 250 9.90 -9.77 -16.04
CA SER A 250 10.95 -10.59 -16.65
C SER A 250 12.36 -10.36 -16.09
N ASN A 251 12.62 -9.28 -15.34
CA ASN A 251 13.94 -8.98 -14.76
C ASN A 251 13.86 -8.77 -13.23
N THR A 252 13.61 -9.85 -12.50
CA THR A 252 13.47 -9.86 -11.03
C THR A 252 14.82 -9.76 -10.31
N ASP A 253 15.92 -10.06 -11.01
CA ASP A 253 17.29 -10.10 -10.51
C ASP A 253 17.72 -8.84 -9.76
N ASP A 254 17.53 -7.69 -10.37
CA ASP A 254 18.05 -6.42 -9.85
C ASP A 254 17.33 -6.00 -8.56
N ILE A 255 16.01 -6.23 -8.49
CA ILE A 255 15.21 -5.98 -7.28
C ILE A 255 15.63 -6.94 -6.17
N LEU A 256 15.68 -8.25 -6.45
CA LEU A 256 16.01 -9.26 -5.43
C LEU A 256 17.42 -9.06 -4.87
N ARG A 257 18.39 -8.74 -5.74
CA ARG A 257 19.78 -8.48 -5.33
C ARG A 257 19.88 -7.23 -4.44
N SER A 258 19.05 -6.22 -4.68
CA SER A 258 18.98 -5.00 -3.86
C SER A 258 18.34 -5.22 -2.49
N LEU A 259 17.55 -6.28 -2.33
CA LEU A 259 16.86 -6.64 -1.10
C LEU A 259 17.62 -7.65 -0.23
N ALA A 260 18.89 -7.92 -0.51
CA ALA A 260 19.69 -8.95 0.18
C ALA A 260 19.76 -8.79 1.71
N SER A 261 19.61 -7.57 2.24
CA SER A 261 19.64 -7.22 3.68
C SER A 261 18.28 -7.30 4.38
N VAL A 262 17.19 -7.62 3.66
CA VAL A 262 15.83 -7.60 4.21
C VAL A 262 15.63 -8.66 5.30
N LYS A 263 14.84 -8.31 6.33
CA LYS A 263 14.46 -9.24 7.41
C LYS A 263 13.13 -9.92 7.18
N ARG A 264 12.18 -9.23 6.54
CA ARG A 264 10.85 -9.73 6.22
C ARG A 264 10.56 -9.51 4.74
N LEU A 265 10.32 -10.60 4.03
CA LEU A 265 10.02 -10.55 2.60
C LEU A 265 8.66 -11.20 2.34
N LEU A 266 7.75 -10.48 1.70
CA LEU A 266 6.62 -11.07 1.01
C LEU A 266 6.96 -11.11 -0.48
N LEU A 267 6.85 -12.28 -1.11
CA LEU A 267 7.27 -12.48 -2.49
C LEU A 267 6.20 -13.19 -3.31
N CYS A 268 5.88 -12.61 -4.46
CA CYS A 268 5.04 -13.22 -5.49
C CYS A 268 5.71 -12.97 -6.86
N LEU A 269 6.16 -14.04 -7.54
CA LEU A 269 6.88 -13.96 -8.81
C LEU A 269 6.22 -14.83 -9.90
N SER A 270 6.33 -14.42 -11.16
CA SER A 270 5.86 -15.18 -12.33
C SER A 270 6.98 -15.79 -13.19
N SER A 271 8.26 -15.55 -12.83
CA SER A 271 9.46 -15.90 -13.61
C SER A 271 10.51 -16.67 -12.79
N GLU A 272 11.50 -17.25 -13.48
CA GLU A 272 12.60 -18.04 -12.89
C GLU A 272 13.45 -17.23 -11.89
N PHE A 273 13.97 -17.89 -10.84
CA PHE A 273 14.77 -17.22 -9.82
C PHE A 273 16.19 -16.96 -10.35
N PRO A 274 16.76 -15.76 -10.16
CA PRO A 274 18.19 -15.56 -10.31
C PRO A 274 18.99 -16.55 -9.47
N SER A 275 19.81 -17.36 -10.14
CA SER A 275 20.86 -18.11 -9.46
C SER A 275 21.78 -17.12 -8.73
N GLY A 276 21.76 -17.13 -7.39
CA GLY A 276 22.70 -16.37 -6.54
C GLY A 276 22.13 -15.20 -5.73
N SER A 277 20.81 -14.97 -5.70
CA SER A 277 20.22 -14.02 -4.75
C SER A 277 20.25 -14.59 -3.32
N ILE A 278 21.10 -14.04 -2.46
CA ILE A 278 21.31 -14.51 -1.08
C ILE A 278 20.72 -13.52 -0.07
N PHE A 279 19.71 -13.97 0.68
CA PHE A 279 19.08 -13.19 1.75
C PHE A 279 19.66 -13.55 3.12
N HIS A 280 20.82 -12.98 3.42
CA HIS A 280 21.62 -13.31 4.61
C HIS A 280 21.05 -12.81 5.95
N GLN A 281 20.07 -11.90 5.92
CA GLN A 281 19.37 -11.38 7.12
C GLN A 281 17.89 -11.81 7.20
N LEU A 282 17.40 -12.62 6.27
CA LEU A 282 15.98 -12.95 6.19
C LEU A 282 15.58 -13.83 7.37
N GLU A 283 14.62 -13.35 8.14
CA GLU A 283 14.06 -14.02 9.33
C GLU A 283 12.62 -14.52 9.07
N HIS A 284 11.87 -13.81 8.24
CA HIS A 284 10.49 -14.14 7.88
C HIS A 284 10.25 -14.05 6.37
N LEU A 285 9.72 -15.12 5.79
CA LEU A 285 9.34 -15.21 4.38
C LEU A 285 7.84 -15.50 4.28
N GLU A 286 7.09 -14.67 3.55
CA GLU A 286 5.77 -15.00 3.02
C GLU A 286 5.90 -15.18 1.51
N PHE A 287 5.48 -16.33 1.00
CA PHE A 287 5.65 -16.70 -0.40
C PHE A 287 4.29 -16.98 -1.04
N CYS A 288 3.99 -16.31 -2.15
CA CYS A 288 2.75 -16.52 -2.90
C CYS A 288 2.80 -17.84 -3.66
N THR A 289 1.73 -18.62 -3.56
CA THR A 289 1.59 -19.92 -4.23
C THR A 289 0.70 -19.83 -5.48
N CYS A 290 0.65 -18.66 -6.12
CA CYS A 290 -0.26 -18.32 -7.22
C CYS A 290 0.27 -18.73 -8.61
N GLU A 291 1.51 -18.38 -8.96
CA GLU A 291 2.10 -18.65 -10.29
C GLU A 291 3.51 -19.27 -10.23
N THR A 292 3.96 -19.67 -9.04
CA THR A 292 5.36 -19.95 -8.75
C THR A 292 5.72 -21.43 -8.86
N GLU A 293 6.89 -21.70 -9.45
CA GLU A 293 7.55 -23.00 -9.34
C GLU A 293 8.11 -23.18 -7.92
N CYS A 294 7.94 -24.35 -7.34
CA CYS A 294 8.44 -24.62 -5.98
C CYS A 294 9.97 -24.57 -5.87
N ASP A 295 10.67 -24.65 -7.01
CA ASP A 295 12.13 -24.50 -7.09
C ASP A 295 12.60 -23.13 -6.60
N LEU A 296 11.81 -22.07 -6.85
CA LEU A 296 12.08 -20.72 -6.34
C LEU A 296 12.10 -20.72 -4.81
N LEU A 297 11.09 -21.32 -4.19
CA LEU A 297 10.98 -21.45 -2.74
C LEU A 297 12.17 -22.24 -2.19
N MET A 298 12.56 -23.34 -2.84
CA MET A 298 13.70 -24.15 -2.38
C MET A 298 15.02 -23.42 -2.46
N SER A 299 15.27 -22.68 -3.55
CA SER A 299 16.45 -21.83 -3.67
C SER A 299 16.50 -20.79 -2.56
N LEU A 300 15.37 -20.12 -2.25
CA LEU A 300 15.28 -19.17 -1.15
C LEU A 300 15.58 -19.83 0.20
N LEU A 301 15.01 -21.00 0.47
CA LEU A 301 15.25 -21.75 1.69
C LEU A 301 16.72 -22.16 1.81
N GLN A 302 17.38 -22.55 0.71
CA GLN A 302 18.78 -22.95 0.71
C GLN A 302 19.73 -21.79 1.06
N HIS A 303 19.41 -20.56 0.66
CA HIS A 303 20.28 -19.40 0.81
C HIS A 303 19.91 -18.48 2.00
N SER A 304 18.86 -18.80 2.75
CA SER A 304 18.35 -17.96 3.85
C SER A 304 18.60 -18.59 5.23
N THR A 305 19.86 -18.62 5.65
CA THR A 305 20.32 -19.36 6.85
C THR A 305 19.77 -18.86 8.19
N LYS A 306 19.16 -17.67 8.23
CA LYS A 306 18.52 -17.08 9.43
C LYS A 306 17.01 -17.21 9.47
N LEU A 307 16.40 -17.85 8.46
CA LEU A 307 14.95 -17.90 8.32
C LEU A 307 14.32 -18.72 9.45
N ARG A 308 13.47 -18.08 10.25
CA ARG A 308 12.75 -18.70 11.37
C ARG A 308 11.28 -18.95 11.05
N SER A 309 10.70 -18.17 10.15
CA SER A 309 9.28 -18.23 9.83
C SER A 309 9.06 -18.32 8.33
N LEU A 310 8.36 -19.36 7.90
CA LEU A 310 7.90 -19.54 6.53
C LEU A 310 6.37 -19.47 6.49
N LYS A 311 5.83 -18.62 5.62
CA LYS A 311 4.40 -18.51 5.36
C LYS A 311 4.13 -18.73 3.87
N LEU A 312 3.16 -19.57 3.57
CA LEU A 312 2.65 -19.81 2.21
C LEU A 312 1.22 -19.29 2.14
N ASN A 313 0.91 -18.55 1.07
CA ASN A 313 -0.40 -17.92 0.94
C ASN A 313 -0.75 -17.67 -0.53
N GLU A 314 -1.91 -18.13 -0.98
CA GLU A 314 -2.42 -17.76 -2.31
C GLU A 314 -3.22 -16.46 -2.20
N THR A 315 -2.62 -15.33 -2.55
CA THR A 315 -3.21 -13.99 -2.34
C THR A 315 -4.06 -13.48 -3.50
N HIS A 316 -3.89 -14.03 -4.71
CA HIS A 316 -4.46 -13.47 -5.95
C HIS A 316 -5.72 -14.16 -6.47
N GLY A 317 -6.17 -15.25 -5.83
CA GLY A 317 -7.37 -15.97 -6.25
C GLY A 317 -7.35 -16.32 -7.74
N ASN A 318 -8.41 -15.95 -8.47
CA ASN A 318 -8.56 -16.21 -9.91
C ASN A 318 -7.92 -15.13 -10.82
N VAL A 319 -7.22 -14.13 -10.25
CA VAL A 319 -6.65 -13.00 -11.01
C VAL A 319 -5.33 -13.39 -11.69
N CYS A 320 -4.56 -14.27 -11.04
CA CYS A 320 -3.41 -14.93 -11.65
C CYS A 320 -3.89 -16.06 -12.58
N GLY A 321 -3.17 -16.26 -13.70
CA GLY A 321 -3.55 -17.28 -14.69
C GLY A 321 -3.62 -18.67 -14.07
N TYR A 322 -4.37 -19.60 -14.69
CA TYR A 322 -4.55 -20.99 -14.23
C TYR A 322 -3.26 -21.85 -14.32
N ARG A 323 -2.14 -21.37 -13.78
CA ARG A 323 -0.93 -22.18 -13.65
C ARG A 323 -1.09 -23.09 -12.43
N THR A 324 -0.78 -24.36 -12.63
CA THR A 324 -0.80 -25.34 -11.54
C THR A 324 0.52 -25.23 -10.80
N LEU A 325 0.51 -25.18 -9.47
CA LEU A 325 1.74 -25.34 -8.68
C LEU A 325 2.43 -26.64 -9.12
N HIS A 326 3.68 -26.54 -9.56
CA HIS A 326 4.52 -27.69 -9.85
C HIS A 326 5.47 -27.93 -8.68
N TRP A 327 5.54 -29.18 -8.23
CA TRP A 327 6.38 -29.63 -7.14
C TRP A 327 7.12 -30.89 -7.57
N GLU A 328 8.44 -30.86 -7.39
CA GLU A 328 9.28 -32.05 -7.42
C GLU A 328 10.08 -32.06 -6.11
N GLU A 329 10.22 -33.24 -5.49
CA GLU A 329 10.96 -33.35 -4.24
C GLU A 329 12.45 -33.01 -4.50
N PRO A 330 13.02 -32.01 -3.79
CA PRO A 330 14.38 -31.58 -4.06
C PRO A 330 15.38 -32.68 -3.68
N SER A 331 16.43 -32.82 -4.49
CA SER A 331 17.50 -33.81 -4.26
C SER A 331 18.27 -33.59 -2.95
N THR A 332 18.26 -32.36 -2.44
CA THR A 332 18.89 -31.98 -1.18
C THR A 332 17.92 -31.17 -0.33
N VAL A 333 17.91 -31.47 0.98
CA VAL A 333 17.06 -30.76 1.94
C VAL A 333 17.80 -29.51 2.39
N PRO A 334 17.20 -28.30 2.27
CA PRO A 334 17.83 -27.07 2.73
C PRO A 334 18.18 -27.13 4.23
N GLU A 335 19.42 -26.76 4.58
CA GLU A 335 19.87 -26.71 5.98
C GLU A 335 18.95 -25.85 6.86
N THR A 336 18.40 -24.78 6.28
CA THR A 336 17.44 -23.87 6.91
C THR A 336 16.26 -24.62 7.51
N MET A 337 15.71 -25.60 6.79
CA MET A 337 14.58 -26.40 7.28
C MET A 337 15.02 -27.25 8.48
N MET A 338 16.19 -27.86 8.41
CA MET A 338 16.66 -28.75 9.46
C MET A 338 17.08 -28.02 10.74
N LEU A 339 17.62 -26.81 10.63
CA LEU A 339 18.39 -26.18 11.72
C LEU A 339 17.76 -24.94 12.33
N VAL A 340 16.90 -24.19 11.61
CA VAL A 340 16.48 -22.85 12.07
C VAL A 340 15.00 -22.54 11.92
N LEU A 341 14.26 -23.26 11.05
CA LEU A 341 12.84 -23.00 10.86
C LEU A 341 12.01 -23.37 12.11
N GLU A 342 11.33 -22.38 12.69
CA GLU A 342 10.56 -22.49 13.94
C GLU A 342 9.05 -22.42 13.72
N THR A 343 8.58 -21.64 12.73
CA THR A 343 7.15 -21.49 12.44
C THR A 343 6.86 -21.70 10.97
N PHE A 344 5.78 -22.44 10.70
CA PHE A 344 5.24 -22.65 9.37
C PHE A 344 3.76 -22.25 9.36
N GLU A 345 3.34 -21.42 8.43
CA GLU A 345 1.94 -21.03 8.27
C GLU A 345 1.52 -21.22 6.81
N TRP A 346 0.46 -21.97 6.55
CA TRP A 346 -0.13 -22.08 5.23
C TRP A 346 -1.56 -21.54 5.25
N ARG A 347 -1.75 -20.38 4.63
CA ARG A 347 -3.06 -19.76 4.41
C ARG A 347 -3.66 -20.15 3.07
N ASN A 348 -4.99 -20.18 3.01
CA ASN A 348 -5.73 -20.57 1.83
C ASN A 348 -5.39 -21.99 1.34
N TYR A 349 -5.08 -22.90 2.27
CA TYR A 349 -4.78 -24.30 1.97
C TYR A 349 -6.02 -25.02 1.41
N ARG A 350 -5.88 -25.67 0.25
CA ARG A 350 -6.99 -26.36 -0.46
C ARG A 350 -6.87 -27.88 -0.39
N GLY A 351 -5.74 -28.41 0.09
CA GLY A 351 -5.52 -29.85 0.23
C GLY A 351 -5.27 -30.57 -1.09
N ARG A 352 -4.85 -29.83 -2.13
CA ARG A 352 -4.45 -30.40 -3.43
C ARG A 352 -3.24 -31.34 -3.24
N ASN A 353 -3.03 -32.28 -4.16
CA ASN A 353 -1.92 -33.24 -4.06
C ASN A 353 -0.56 -32.56 -3.91
N VAL A 354 -0.26 -31.56 -4.75
CA VAL A 354 0.99 -30.79 -4.68
C VAL A 354 1.13 -30.04 -3.35
N GLU A 355 0.06 -29.41 -2.86
CA GLU A 355 0.07 -28.71 -1.57
C GLU A 355 0.35 -29.69 -0.41
N ARG A 356 -0.20 -30.90 -0.48
CA ARG A 356 0.02 -31.97 0.49
C ARG A 356 1.44 -32.49 0.46
N GLU A 357 2.03 -32.68 -0.72
CA GLU A 357 3.40 -33.13 -0.88
C GLU A 357 4.39 -32.11 -0.31
N LEU A 358 4.23 -30.83 -0.64
CA LEU A 358 5.03 -29.76 -0.06
C LEU A 358 4.83 -29.64 1.47
N ALA A 359 3.58 -29.73 1.96
CA ALA A 359 3.31 -29.70 3.40
C ALA A 359 3.98 -30.88 4.12
N SER A 360 3.87 -32.08 3.56
CA SER A 360 4.51 -33.30 4.06
C SER A 360 6.03 -33.14 4.11
N PHE A 361 6.62 -32.62 3.04
CA PHE A 361 8.05 -32.36 2.98
C PHE A 361 8.49 -31.40 4.10
N VAL A 362 7.81 -30.26 4.25
CA VAL A 362 8.13 -29.28 5.31
C VAL A 362 8.02 -29.91 6.69
N LEU A 363 6.90 -30.57 7.01
CA LEU A 363 6.67 -31.17 8.31
C LEU A 363 7.68 -32.29 8.63
N LYS A 364 8.03 -33.11 7.63
CA LYS A 364 8.98 -34.22 7.77
C LYS A 364 10.41 -33.75 8.02
N HIS A 365 10.83 -32.67 7.35
CA HIS A 365 12.23 -32.24 7.34
C HIS A 365 12.53 -31.09 8.31
N ALA A 366 11.53 -30.33 8.75
CA ALA A 366 11.71 -29.23 9.69
C ALA A 366 11.87 -29.71 11.14
N ARG A 367 13.11 -29.93 11.59
CA ARG A 367 13.41 -30.55 12.89
C ARG A 367 13.30 -29.60 14.09
N ARG A 368 13.30 -28.28 13.87
CA ARG A 368 13.14 -27.26 14.92
C ARG A 368 11.78 -26.56 14.92
N LEU A 369 10.86 -27.08 14.10
CA LEU A 369 9.53 -26.52 13.96
C LEU A 369 8.75 -26.63 15.27
N LYS A 370 8.26 -25.50 15.79
CA LYS A 370 7.48 -25.41 17.02
C LYS A 370 5.99 -25.39 16.73
N VAL A 371 5.57 -24.64 15.71
CA VAL A 371 4.17 -24.49 15.33
C VAL A 371 4.03 -24.57 13.82
N ALA A 372 3.10 -25.41 13.35
CA ALA A 372 2.61 -25.43 11.98
C ALA A 372 1.12 -25.12 11.95
N THR A 373 0.76 -24.00 11.33
CA THR A 373 -0.61 -23.52 11.21
C THR A 373 -1.13 -23.72 9.80
N PHE A 374 -2.29 -24.34 9.65
CA PHE A 374 -2.97 -24.47 8.36
C PHE A 374 -4.35 -23.81 8.45
N SER A 375 -4.60 -22.85 7.57
CA SER A 375 -5.88 -22.16 7.45
C SER A 375 -6.48 -22.45 6.07
N PRO A 376 -7.68 -23.07 6.00
CA PRO A 376 -8.35 -23.29 4.73
C PRO A 376 -8.80 -21.97 4.11
N LEU A 377 -9.08 -21.99 2.80
CA LEU A 377 -9.59 -20.82 2.08
C LEU A 377 -10.84 -20.23 2.77
N ALA A 378 -10.81 -18.91 3.04
CA ALA A 378 -11.96 -18.17 3.53
C ALA A 378 -12.99 -18.06 2.39
N SER A 379 -14.13 -18.73 2.56
CA SER A 379 -15.17 -18.90 1.54
C SER A 379 -15.77 -17.57 1.09
N THR A 380 -15.64 -17.23 -0.19
CA THR A 380 -16.54 -16.28 -0.86
C THR A 380 -17.21 -16.82 -2.12
N GLN A 381 -16.73 -17.89 -2.77
CA GLN A 381 -17.35 -18.38 -4.02
C GLN A 381 -17.36 -19.90 -4.27
N LEU A 382 -16.59 -20.73 -3.55
CA LEU A 382 -16.72 -22.20 -3.59
C LEU A 382 -16.87 -22.73 -2.17
N ASP A 383 -17.94 -23.47 -1.92
CA ASP A 383 -18.20 -24.14 -0.64
C ASP A 383 -17.10 -25.18 -0.37
N THR A 384 -16.01 -24.78 0.29
CA THR A 384 -15.17 -25.75 0.99
C THR A 384 -16.01 -26.30 2.13
N THR A 385 -16.60 -27.46 1.92
CA THR A 385 -17.57 -28.03 2.87
C THR A 385 -16.86 -28.31 4.20
N LEU A 386 -17.62 -28.32 5.30
CA LEU A 386 -17.09 -28.71 6.61
C LEU A 386 -16.41 -30.10 6.55
N GLY A 387 -16.94 -31.00 5.72
CA GLY A 387 -16.36 -32.32 5.46
C GLY A 387 -14.99 -32.26 4.78
N GLU A 388 -14.79 -31.36 3.82
CA GLU A 388 -13.48 -31.16 3.18
C GLU A 388 -12.47 -30.55 4.15
N LYS A 389 -12.87 -29.56 4.96
CA LYS A 389 -12.02 -29.02 6.02
C LYS A 389 -11.58 -30.11 6.99
N TYR A 390 -12.52 -30.93 7.47
CA TYR A 390 -12.22 -32.05 8.35
C TYR A 390 -11.30 -33.09 7.69
N ARG A 391 -11.51 -33.40 6.40
CA ARG A 391 -10.64 -34.28 5.62
C ARG A 391 -9.20 -33.74 5.57
N MET A 392 -9.03 -32.47 5.22
CA MET A 392 -7.71 -31.82 5.18
C MET A 392 -6.99 -31.89 6.52
N ILE A 393 -7.69 -31.55 7.62
CA ILE A 393 -7.16 -31.61 8.98
C ILE A 393 -6.71 -33.04 9.32
N THR A 394 -7.56 -34.03 9.03
CA THR A 394 -7.27 -35.45 9.33
C THR A 394 -6.07 -35.96 8.54
N GLU A 395 -5.93 -35.53 7.28
CA GLU A 395 -4.80 -35.90 6.43
C GLU A 395 -3.50 -35.25 6.92
N LEU A 396 -3.51 -33.96 7.22
CA LEU A 396 -2.36 -33.23 7.76
C LEU A 396 -1.89 -33.81 9.10
N ALA A 397 -2.82 -34.18 9.98
CA ALA A 397 -2.51 -34.77 11.28
C ALA A 397 -1.81 -36.14 11.18
N ARG A 398 -1.94 -36.84 10.05
CA ARG A 398 -1.29 -38.14 9.80
C ARG A 398 0.11 -38.01 9.19
N LEU A 399 0.52 -36.81 8.77
CA LEU A 399 1.82 -36.61 8.14
C LEU A 399 2.97 -36.81 9.16
N PRO A 400 4.10 -37.36 8.73
CA PRO A 400 5.27 -37.51 9.59
C PRO A 400 5.81 -36.12 9.97
N ARG A 401 6.24 -35.99 11.23
CA ARG A 401 6.84 -34.76 11.77
C ARG A 401 8.29 -35.03 12.15
N GLY A 402 9.19 -34.22 11.61
CA GLY A 402 10.62 -34.26 11.94
C GLY A 402 10.91 -33.64 13.31
N SER A 403 10.11 -32.67 13.73
CA SER A 403 10.17 -32.07 15.07
C SER A 403 9.21 -32.74 16.03
N THR A 404 9.70 -33.17 17.19
CA THR A 404 8.89 -33.72 18.28
C THR A 404 8.12 -32.66 19.05
N GLU A 405 8.53 -31.40 18.95
CA GLU A 405 7.90 -30.27 19.65
C GLU A 405 6.83 -29.58 18.79
N CYS A 406 6.69 -29.97 17.52
CA CYS A 406 5.78 -29.31 16.59
C CYS A 406 4.30 -29.53 16.95
N GLU A 407 3.63 -28.45 17.34
CA GLU A 407 2.19 -28.36 17.45
C GLU A 407 1.56 -28.07 16.08
N LEU A 408 0.52 -28.83 15.72
CA LEU A 408 -0.28 -28.58 14.53
C LEU A 408 -1.52 -27.79 14.94
N VAL A 409 -1.66 -26.58 14.39
CA VAL A 409 -2.78 -25.67 14.64
C VAL A 409 -3.61 -25.55 13.37
N PHE A 410 -4.92 -25.61 13.52
CA PHE A 410 -5.87 -25.42 12.41
C PHE A 410 -6.66 -24.15 12.66
N GLY A 411 -6.53 -23.19 11.75
CA GLY A 411 -7.11 -21.84 11.87
C GLY A 411 -8.45 -21.67 11.19
#